data_AF-A0A353FG84-F1
#
_entry.id   AF-A0A353FG84-F1
#
_cell.length_a   1.000
_cell.length_b   1.000
_cell.length_c   1.000
_cell.angle_alpha   90.00
_cell.angle_beta   90.00
_cell.angle_gamma   90.00
#
_symmetry.space_group_name_H-M   'P 1'
#
loop_
_entity.id
_entity.type
_entity.pdbx_description
1 polymer ?
#
loop_
_entity_poly.entity_id
_entity_poly.type
_entity_poly.pdbx_seq_one_letter_code
_entity_poly.pdbx_strand_id
1 'polypeptide(L)'
;MNNPKLFFVVLTLLTLGYTGYAQEKVGENWVDNNLTFAVTNDQIKGKGVFTFCVMDTTQGYCVENLSTGVEVRVFNRDGKEIWKGIGSGRAKTLKLAKPLPEADYLMIKAFKPHVVNRSTGTLIHQDKPIEIKYYIK
;
A
#
# COMPACT_ATOMS: atom_id res chain seq x y z
N MET A 1 -46.04 -11.11 -28.91
CA MET A 1 -45.12 -12.23 -28.67
C MET A 1 -44.05 -11.78 -27.69
N ASN A 2 -44.28 -11.96 -26.39
CA ASN A 2 -43.30 -11.66 -25.35
C ASN A 2 -42.30 -12.83 -25.31
N ASN A 3 -41.06 -12.60 -25.74
CA ASN A 3 -40.03 -13.62 -25.71
C ASN A 3 -39.23 -13.47 -24.40
N PRO A 4 -39.55 -14.25 -23.34
CA PRO A 4 -38.96 -14.07 -22.00
C PRO A 4 -37.44 -14.31 -21.99
N LYS A 5 -36.91 -14.96 -23.03
CA LYS A 5 -35.47 -15.17 -23.24
C LYS A 5 -34.73 -13.86 -23.55
N LEU A 6 -35.38 -12.89 -24.22
CA LEU A 6 -34.78 -11.60 -24.54
C LEU A 6 -34.62 -10.73 -23.27
N PHE A 7 -35.59 -10.81 -22.35
CA PHE A 7 -35.56 -10.08 -21.08
C PHE A 7 -34.45 -10.59 -20.15
N PHE A 8 -34.24 -11.91 -20.11
CA PHE A 8 -33.14 -12.51 -19.34
C PHE A 8 -31.77 -12.13 -19.90
N VAL A 9 -31.58 -12.09 -21.23
CA VAL A 9 -30.29 -11.72 -21.84
C VAL A 9 -29.93 -10.25 -21.56
N VAL A 10 -30.91 -9.34 -21.58
CA VAL A 10 -30.69 -7.92 -21.25
C VAL A 10 -30.32 -7.73 -19.78
N LEU A 11 -30.89 -8.54 -18.87
CA LEU A 11 -30.60 -8.44 -17.43
C LEU A 11 -29.18 -8.94 -17.08
N THR A 12 -28.67 -9.97 -17.76
CA THR A 12 -27.30 -10.49 -17.52
C THR A 12 -26.21 -9.58 -18.08
N LEU A 13 -26.52 -8.78 -19.11
CA LEU A 13 -25.57 -7.81 -19.70
C LEU A 13 -25.39 -6.55 -18.84
N LEU A 14 -26.34 -6.22 -17.97
CA LEU A 14 -26.26 -5.06 -17.07
C LEU A 14 -25.40 -5.31 -15.82
N THR A 15 -25.08 -6.56 -15.49
CA THR A 15 -24.32 -6.90 -14.27
C THR A 15 -22.80 -7.02 -14.49
N LEU A 16 -22.31 -6.81 -15.71
CA LEU A 16 -20.88 -6.93 -16.05
C LEU A 16 -20.08 -5.61 -15.95
N GLY A 17 -20.72 -4.51 -15.52
CA GLY A 17 -20.09 -3.17 -15.50
C GLY A 17 -19.28 -2.82 -14.24
N TYR A 18 -19.16 -3.71 -13.24
CA TYR A 18 -18.57 -3.39 -11.93
C TYR A 18 -17.20 -4.03 -11.67
N THR A 19 -16.38 -4.20 -12.70
CA THR A 19 -15.04 -4.79 -12.52
C THR A 19 -13.95 -3.87 -13.04
N GLY A 20 -13.24 -3.22 -12.11
CA GLY A 20 -11.88 -2.75 -12.33
C GLY A 20 -11.66 -1.26 -12.07
N TYR A 21 -11.45 -0.86 -10.81
CA TYR A 21 -10.62 0.30 -10.51
C TYR A 21 -9.14 -0.07 -10.71
N ALA A 22 -8.80 -0.48 -11.93
CA ALA A 22 -7.41 -0.56 -12.35
C ALA A 22 -6.94 0.87 -12.64
N GLN A 23 -5.64 1.11 -12.48
CA GLN A 23 -4.94 2.37 -12.79
C GLN A 23 -5.67 3.19 -13.87
N GLU A 24 -6.28 4.31 -13.46
CA GLU A 24 -7.03 5.16 -14.36
C GLU A 24 -6.17 6.35 -14.76
N LYS A 25 -6.14 6.65 -16.06
CA LYS A 25 -5.51 7.88 -16.53
C LYS A 25 -6.52 9.02 -16.41
N VAL A 26 -6.39 9.83 -15.37
CA VAL A 26 -7.22 11.03 -15.14
C VAL A 26 -6.48 12.25 -15.66
N GLY A 27 -6.87 12.73 -16.84
CA GLY A 27 -6.14 13.77 -17.57
C GLY A 27 -4.75 13.28 -17.99
N GLU A 28 -3.69 13.93 -17.50
CA GLU A 28 -2.31 13.53 -17.76
C GLU A 28 -1.73 12.57 -16.71
N ASN A 29 -2.44 12.35 -15.60
CA ASN A 29 -1.94 11.61 -14.45
C ASN A 29 -2.46 10.18 -14.41
N TRP A 30 -1.60 9.22 -14.05
CA TRP A 30 -2.02 7.90 -13.62
C TRP A 30 -2.49 7.95 -12.17
N VAL A 31 -3.66 7.41 -11.86
CA VAL A 31 -4.26 7.40 -10.52
C VAL A 31 -4.61 5.97 -10.13
N ASP A 32 -4.24 5.57 -8.92
CA ASP A 32 -4.57 4.25 -8.35
C ASP A 32 -4.70 4.33 -6.83
N ASN A 33 -5.95 4.37 -6.37
CA ASN A 33 -6.30 4.43 -4.94
C ASN A 33 -6.43 3.03 -4.30
N ASN A 34 -6.12 1.96 -5.03
CA ASN A 34 -6.08 0.59 -4.49
C ASN A 34 -4.68 0.19 -4.01
N LEU A 35 -3.78 1.15 -3.85
CA LEU A 35 -2.43 0.92 -3.35
C LEU A 35 -2.36 1.18 -1.85
N THR A 36 -1.71 0.28 -1.14
CA THR A 36 -1.40 0.42 0.29
C THR A 36 0.00 -0.09 0.62
N PHE A 37 0.41 -0.02 1.89
CA PHE A 37 1.61 -0.71 2.35
C PHE A 37 1.25 -2.05 2.98
N ALA A 38 2.14 -3.02 2.83
CA ALA A 38 2.11 -4.26 3.60
C ALA A 38 3.48 -4.52 4.22
N VAL A 39 3.50 -4.91 5.50
CA VAL A 39 4.70 -5.40 6.18
C VAL A 39 4.80 -6.91 5.94
N THR A 40 5.82 -7.34 5.20
CA THR A 40 5.99 -8.73 4.78
C THR A 40 6.91 -9.53 5.70
N ASN A 41 7.77 -8.83 6.44
CA ASN A 41 8.63 -9.43 7.46
C ASN A 41 8.83 -8.44 8.60
N ASP A 42 8.61 -8.92 9.82
CA ASP A 42 8.79 -8.16 11.05
C ASP A 42 9.77 -8.89 11.96
N GLN A 43 10.92 -8.24 12.22
CA GLN A 43 11.92 -8.65 13.19
C GLN A 43 12.33 -7.44 14.04
N ILE A 44 11.43 -6.50 14.30
CA ILE A 44 11.75 -5.23 14.96
C ILE A 44 12.21 -5.46 16.40
N LYS A 45 11.49 -6.29 17.16
CA LYS A 45 11.82 -6.58 18.57
C LYS A 45 13.17 -7.24 18.75
N GLY A 46 13.49 -8.23 17.91
CA GLY A 46 14.70 -9.05 18.05
C GLY A 46 15.91 -8.53 17.28
N LYS A 47 15.71 -7.92 16.10
CA LYS A 47 16.80 -7.51 15.20
C LYS A 47 16.76 -6.05 14.78
N GLY A 48 15.68 -5.34 15.09
CA GLY A 48 15.50 -3.96 14.61
C GLY A 48 15.42 -3.90 13.09
N VAL A 49 14.75 -4.85 12.45
CA VAL A 49 14.61 -4.88 10.99
C VAL A 49 13.17 -5.25 10.62
N PHE A 50 12.63 -4.60 9.58
CA PHE A 50 11.40 -5.04 8.93
C PHE A 50 11.47 -4.82 7.43
N THR A 51 10.61 -5.52 6.70
CA THR A 51 10.44 -5.37 5.24
C THR A 51 9.01 -4.96 4.96
N PHE A 52 8.84 -3.97 4.09
CA PHE A 52 7.53 -3.53 3.59
C PHE A 52 7.52 -3.43 2.07
N CYS A 53 6.32 -3.42 1.49
CA CYS A 53 6.09 -3.26 0.06
C CYS A 53 4.89 -2.35 -0.18
N VAL A 54 4.76 -1.85 -1.42
CA VAL A 54 3.48 -1.34 -1.94
C VAL A 54 2.67 -2.55 -2.39
N MET A 55 1.46 -2.69 -1.86
CA MET A 55 0.53 -3.79 -2.15
C MET A 55 -0.68 -3.24 -2.90
N ASP A 56 -1.11 -3.96 -3.92
CA ASP A 56 -2.41 -3.75 -4.56
C ASP A 56 -3.48 -4.47 -3.73
N THR A 57 -4.45 -3.72 -3.19
CA THR A 57 -5.51 -4.26 -2.34
C THR A 57 -6.54 -5.08 -3.12
N THR A 58 -6.67 -4.85 -4.43
CA THR A 58 -7.57 -5.61 -5.30
C THR A 58 -6.99 -6.99 -5.60
N GLN A 59 -5.68 -7.04 -5.85
CA GLN A 59 -4.99 -8.29 -6.19
C GLN A 59 -4.44 -9.06 -4.99
N GLY A 60 -4.21 -8.36 -3.86
CA GLY A 60 -3.71 -8.95 -2.62
C GLY A 60 -2.22 -9.30 -2.62
N TYR A 61 -1.42 -8.74 -3.54
CA TYR A 61 0.03 -8.99 -3.61
C TYR A 61 0.87 -7.71 -3.66
N CYS A 62 2.13 -7.84 -3.26
CA CYS A 62 3.14 -6.78 -3.38
C CYS A 62 3.47 -6.52 -4.84
N VAL A 63 3.37 -5.26 -5.27
CA VAL A 63 3.76 -4.85 -6.62
C VAL A 63 5.25 -4.51 -6.62
N GLU A 64 6.07 -5.39 -7.19
CA GLU A 64 7.53 -5.36 -7.04
C GLU A 64 8.21 -4.09 -7.58
N ASN A 65 7.67 -3.51 -8.64
CA ASN A 65 8.23 -2.35 -9.32
C ASN A 65 7.70 -1.01 -8.79
N LEU A 66 6.84 -0.99 -7.77
CA LEU A 66 6.36 0.25 -7.15
C LEU A 66 7.20 0.62 -5.93
N SER A 67 7.51 1.91 -5.80
CA SER A 67 8.27 2.43 -4.67
C SER A 67 7.87 3.85 -4.31
N THR A 68 8.04 4.22 -3.04
CA THR A 68 7.87 5.59 -2.58
C THR A 68 8.69 5.79 -1.31
N GLY A 69 9.13 7.02 -1.06
CA GLY A 69 9.79 7.37 0.18
C GLY A 69 8.79 7.44 1.34
N VAL A 70 9.18 6.96 2.51
CA VAL A 70 8.31 6.84 3.67
C VAL A 70 8.91 7.42 4.95
N GLU A 71 8.06 8.02 5.78
CA GLU A 71 8.30 8.22 7.20
C GLU A 71 7.85 6.96 7.95
N VAL A 72 8.65 6.54 8.93
CA VAL A 72 8.32 5.40 9.80
C VAL A 72 8.46 5.84 11.25
N ARG A 73 7.43 5.56 12.04
CA ARG A 73 7.37 5.87 13.47
C ARG A 73 6.98 4.62 14.23
N VAL A 74 7.70 4.27 15.29
CA VAL A 74 7.45 3.07 16.12
C VAL A 74 7.06 3.52 17.51
N PHE A 75 6.05 2.86 18.06
CA PHE A 75 5.43 3.19 19.33
C PHE A 75 5.43 1.98 20.26
N ASN A 76 5.53 2.23 21.56
CA ASN A 76 5.32 1.22 22.58
C ASN A 76 3.81 1.06 22.91
N ARG A 77 3.48 0.16 23.84
CA ARG A 77 2.10 -0.14 24.25
C ARG A 77 1.38 1.03 24.93
N ASP A 78 2.13 1.97 25.50
CA ASP A 78 1.58 3.20 26.10
C ASP A 78 1.29 4.29 25.05
N GLY A 79 1.55 4.02 23.76
CA GLY A 79 1.41 4.99 22.68
C GLY A 79 2.55 6.02 22.62
N LYS A 80 3.65 5.81 23.36
CA LYS A 80 4.83 6.66 23.29
C LYS A 80 5.66 6.32 22.05
N GLU A 81 6.03 7.33 21.28
CA GLU A 81 7.00 7.16 20.19
C GLU A 81 8.38 6.82 20.79
N ILE A 82 8.91 5.67 20.38
CA ILE A 82 10.22 5.16 20.83
C ILE A 82 11.27 5.21 19.71
N TRP A 83 10.82 5.39 18.47
CA TRP A 83 11.71 5.53 17.33
C TRP A 83 11.03 6.21 16.14
N LYS A 84 11.81 6.95 15.37
CA LYS A 84 11.41 7.58 14.11
C LYS A 84 12.55 7.49 13.10
N GLY A 85 12.20 7.30 11.83
CA GLY A 85 13.15 7.28 10.73
C GLY A 85 12.50 7.40 9.37
N ILE A 86 13.34 7.28 8.33
CA ILE A 86 12.96 7.49 6.94
C ILE A 86 13.44 6.30 6.10
N GLY A 87 12.57 5.80 5.23
CA GLY A 87 12.91 4.87 4.17
C GLY A 87 12.88 5.57 2.82
N SER A 88 13.92 5.40 1.99
CA SER A 88 13.96 6.00 0.66
C SER A 88 13.04 5.32 -0.37
N GLY A 89 12.49 4.15 -0.04
CA GLY A 89 11.73 3.31 -0.97
C GLY A 89 12.60 2.50 -1.95
N ARG A 90 13.91 2.77 -2.03
CA ARG A 90 14.85 2.01 -2.89
C ARG A 90 15.06 0.59 -2.38
N ALA A 91 15.18 0.44 -1.07
CA ALA A 91 15.23 -0.82 -0.37
C ALA A 91 13.89 -1.08 0.32
N LYS A 92 13.39 -2.31 0.22
CA LYS A 92 12.16 -2.75 0.90
C LYS A 92 12.37 -2.99 2.39
N THR A 93 13.60 -3.32 2.75
CA THR A 93 14.00 -3.57 4.13
C THR A 93 14.52 -2.29 4.76
N LEU A 94 13.99 -1.95 5.93
CA LEU A 94 14.46 -0.85 6.76
C LEU A 94 15.11 -1.43 8.02
N LYS A 95 16.32 -0.95 8.30
CA LYS A 95 17.09 -1.32 9.49
C LYS A 95 17.10 -0.16 10.48
N LEU A 96 16.70 -0.45 11.71
CA LEU A 96 16.72 0.46 12.84
C LEU A 96 18.14 0.47 13.46
N ALA A 97 18.44 1.53 14.21
CA ALA A 97 19.75 1.65 14.89
C ALA A 97 19.99 0.55 15.92
N LYS A 98 18.93 0.03 16.54
CA LYS A 98 18.94 -1.06 17.51
C LYS A 98 17.59 -1.82 17.49
N PRO A 99 17.54 -3.08 17.98
CA PRO A 99 16.29 -3.75 18.27
C PRO A 99 15.43 -2.94 19.27
N LEU A 100 14.10 -3.09 19.15
CA LEU A 100 13.12 -2.41 20.02
C LEU A 100 12.18 -3.44 20.66
N PRO A 101 12.61 -4.16 21.71
CA PRO A 101 11.81 -5.20 22.36
C PRO A 101 10.44 -4.74 22.87
N GLU A 102 10.32 -3.46 23.23
CA GLU A 102 9.12 -2.81 23.75
C GLU A 102 8.16 -2.28 22.68
N ALA A 103 8.48 -2.46 21.39
CA ALA A 103 7.66 -1.98 20.29
C ALA A 103 6.31 -2.73 20.21
N ASP A 104 5.22 -1.99 20.08
CA ASP A 104 3.85 -2.52 19.99
C ASP A 104 3.26 -2.34 18.58
N TYR A 105 3.43 -1.16 17.99
CA TYR A 105 3.02 -0.91 16.63
C TYR A 105 3.95 0.09 15.93
N LEU A 106 3.88 0.11 14.61
CA LEU A 106 4.51 1.11 13.78
C LEU A 106 3.49 1.77 12.86
N MET A 107 3.83 2.99 12.45
CA MET A 107 3.15 3.71 11.39
C MET A 107 4.11 3.91 10.22
N ILE A 108 3.63 3.60 9.01
CA ILE A 108 4.36 3.89 7.76
C ILE A 108 3.51 4.88 6.97
N LYS A 109 4.11 6.00 6.58
CA LYS A 109 3.44 7.05 5.81
C LYS A 109 4.28 7.45 4.61
N ALA A 110 3.68 7.45 3.42
CA ALA A 110 4.33 7.98 2.22
C ALA A 110 4.57 9.50 2.37
N PHE A 111 5.72 9.99 1.88
CA PHE A 111 5.99 11.44 1.89
C PHE A 111 5.10 12.22 0.91
N LYS A 112 4.66 11.55 -0.15
CA LYS A 112 3.91 12.15 -1.25
C LYS A 112 2.68 11.29 -1.57
N PRO A 113 1.61 11.88 -2.10
CA PRO A 113 0.42 11.17 -2.55
C PRO A 113 0.64 10.52 -3.93
N HIS A 114 1.76 9.81 -4.10
CA HIS A 114 2.05 9.00 -5.27
C HIS A 114 3.10 7.94 -4.96
N VAL A 115 3.11 6.90 -5.79
CA VAL A 115 4.22 5.95 -5.91
C VAL A 115 4.89 6.09 -7.28
N VAL A 116 6.12 5.62 -7.38
CA VAL A 116 6.90 5.63 -8.62
C VAL A 116 7.01 4.22 -9.14
N ASN A 117 6.61 4.01 -10.40
CA ASN A 117 6.98 2.82 -11.14
C ASN A 117 8.47 2.90 -11.49
N ARG A 118 9.28 2.04 -10.87
CA ARG A 118 10.74 2.05 -11.01
C ARG A 118 11.22 1.71 -12.41
N SER A 119 10.42 0.99 -13.19
CA SER A 119 10.77 0.57 -14.55
C SER A 119 10.62 1.72 -15.55
N THR A 120 9.67 2.63 -15.31
CA THR A 120 9.33 3.70 -16.27
C THR A 120 9.58 5.11 -15.73
N GLY A 121 9.76 5.27 -14.42
CA GLY A 121 9.79 6.57 -13.74
C GLY A 121 8.42 7.23 -13.59
N THR A 122 7.34 6.58 -14.06
CA THR A 122 5.98 7.13 -14.02
C THR A 122 5.48 7.26 -12.59
N LEU A 123 4.86 8.40 -12.28
CA LEU A 123 4.14 8.62 -11.03
C LEU A 123 2.73 8.05 -11.14
N ILE A 124 2.33 7.29 -10.13
CA ILE A 124 0.97 6.80 -9.94
C ILE A 124 0.43 7.48 -8.70
N HIS A 125 -0.47 8.43 -8.91
CA HIS A 125 -1.04 9.32 -7.92
C HIS A 125 -2.13 8.64 -7.09
N GLN A 126 -2.31 9.16 -5.89
CA GLN A 126 -3.36 8.81 -4.96
C GLN A 126 -4.01 10.09 -4.43
N ASP A 127 -5.23 9.97 -3.92
CA ASP A 127 -5.96 11.11 -3.34
C ASP A 127 -5.23 11.67 -2.10
N LYS A 128 -4.54 10.78 -1.38
CA LYS A 128 -3.75 11.10 -0.19
C LYS A 128 -2.52 10.19 -0.09
N PRO A 129 -1.48 10.57 0.69
CA PRO A 129 -0.37 9.68 0.96
C PRO A 129 -0.85 8.38 1.63
N ILE A 130 -0.34 7.23 1.17
CA ILE A 130 -0.58 5.94 1.82
C ILE A 130 -0.12 6.04 3.27
N GLU A 131 -0.95 5.56 4.19
CA GLU A 131 -0.64 5.49 5.61
C GLU A 131 -1.23 4.20 6.20
N ILE A 132 -0.39 3.43 6.90
CA ILE A 132 -0.84 2.22 7.62
C ILE A 132 -0.40 2.27 9.09
N LYS A 133 -1.19 1.64 9.95
CA LYS A 133 -0.79 1.22 11.30
C LYS A 133 -0.62 -0.30 11.30
N TYR A 134 0.55 -0.78 11.69
CA TYR A 134 0.88 -2.21 11.75
C TYR A 134 1.26 -2.61 13.18
N TYR A 135 0.58 -3.62 13.73
CA TYR A 135 0.90 -4.17 15.04
C TYR A 135 2.05 -5.18 14.92
N ILE A 136 3.09 -4.97 15.73
CA ILE A 136 4.36 -5.70 15.69
C ILE A 136 4.20 -7.04 16.41
N LYS A 137 4.65 -8.11 15.76
CA LYS A 137 4.54 -9.48 16.29
C LYS A 137 5.53 -9.73 17.42
#